data_AF-A0A2J4NZ64-F1
#
_entry.id   AF-A0A2J4NZ64-F1
#
_cell.length_a   1.000
_cell.length_b   1.000
_cell.length_c   1.000
_cell.angle_alpha   90.00
_cell.angle_beta   90.00
_cell.angle_gamma   90.00
#
_symmetry.space_group_name_H-M   'P 1'
#
loop_
_entity.id
_entity.type
_entity.pdbx_description
1 polymer ?
#
loop_
_entity_poly.entity_id
_entity_poly.type
_entity_poly.pdbx_seq_one_letter_code
_entity_poly.pdbx_strand_id
1 'polypeptide(L)' 'WNALPLEKAGAAKILEQPQFTVEAVAQTLAGWDRETLLDMAERARRASIPDATERVAEEVSAAALAR' A
#
# COMPACT_ATOMS: atom_id res chain seq x y z
N TRP A 1 -7.25 9.16 0.26
CA TRP A 1 -6.69 8.20 -0.70
C TRP A 1 -5.65 7.33 0.01
N ASN A 2 -6.09 6.28 0.69
CA ASN A 2 -5.17 5.41 1.45
C ASN A 2 -4.41 4.42 0.55
N ALA A 3 -4.95 4.12 -0.64
CA ALA A 3 -4.35 3.19 -1.60
C ALA A 3 -3.30 3.84 -2.53
N LEU A 4 -3.35 5.17 -2.70
CA LEU A 4 -2.45 5.89 -3.61
C LEU A 4 -0.95 5.70 -3.30
N PRO A 5 -0.50 5.65 -2.03
CA PRO A 5 0.90 5.34 -1.73
C PRO A 5 1.36 3.98 -2.28
N LEU A 6 0.50 2.94 -2.23
CA LEU A 6 0.84 1.61 -2.76
C LEU A 6 0.85 1.59 -4.29
N GLU A 7 -0.08 2.26 -4.95
CA GLU A 7 -0.05 2.37 -6.42
C GLU A 7 1.20 3.12 -6.91
N LYS A 8 1.57 4.22 -6.26
CA LYS A 8 2.81 4.96 -6.58
C LYS A 8 4.08 4.13 -6.35
N ALA A 9 4.06 3.22 -5.38
CA ALA A 9 5.16 2.29 -5.15
C ALA A 9 5.24 1.17 -6.20
N GLY A 10 4.24 1.04 -7.08
CA GLY A 10 4.09 -0.09 -8.00
C GLY A 10 3.63 -1.37 -7.31
N ALA A 11 3.03 -1.26 -6.11
CA ALA A 11 2.58 -2.39 -5.31
C ALA A 11 1.08 -2.70 -5.49
N ALA A 12 0.34 -1.83 -6.16
CA ALA A 12 -1.10 -1.97 -6.37
C ALA A 12 -1.54 -1.26 -7.65
N LYS A 13 -2.77 -1.56 -8.08
CA LYS A 13 -3.50 -0.82 -9.12
C LYS A 13 -4.82 -0.35 -8.53
N ILE A 14 -5.13 0.94 -8.68
CA ILE A 14 -6.40 1.51 -8.31
C ILE A 14 -7.34 1.43 -9.52
N LEU A 15 -8.57 0.97 -9.26
CA LEU A 15 -9.69 1.07 -10.19
C LEU A 15 -10.74 1.95 -9.51
N GLU A 16 -10.89 3.18 -10.01
CA GLU A 16 -11.93 4.09 -9.54
C GLU A 16 -13.32 3.60 -9.93
N GLN A 17 -14.36 3.96 -9.18
CA GLN A 17 -15.72 3.46 -9.40
C GLN A 17 -16.23 3.56 -10.85
N PRO A 18 -15.97 4.63 -11.62
CA PRO A 18 -16.37 4.70 -13.03
C PRO A 18 -15.68 3.67 -13.94
N GLN A 19 -14.53 3.14 -13.51
CA GLN A 19 -13.70 2.18 -14.23
C GLN A 19 -13.81 0.76 -13.65
N PHE A 20 -14.52 0.59 -12.53
CA PHE A 20 -14.66 -0.70 -11.84
C PHE A 20 -15.75 -1.56 -12.50
N THR A 21 -15.45 -2.11 -13.68
CA THR A 21 -16.30 -3.05 -14.40
C THR A 21 -15.75 -4.48 -14.34
N VAL A 22 -16.59 -5.46 -14.66
CA VAL A 22 -16.18 -6.88 -14.73
C VAL A 22 -15.01 -7.05 -15.71
N GLU A 23 -15.11 -6.43 -16.89
CA GLU A 23 -14.09 -6.51 -17.93
C GLU A 23 -12.78 -5.88 -17.47
N ALA A 24 -12.82 -4.69 -16.85
CA ALA A 24 -11.62 -4.00 -16.38
C ALA A 24 -10.89 -4.79 -15.29
N VAL A 25 -11.64 -5.38 -14.35
CA VAL A 25 -11.07 -6.23 -13.30
C VAL A 25 -10.47 -7.51 -13.91
N ALA A 26 -11.20 -8.18 -14.79
CA ALA A 26 -10.74 -9.41 -15.43
C ALA A 26 -9.46 -9.19 -16.25
N GLN A 27 -9.40 -8.13 -17.05
CA GLN A 27 -8.22 -7.77 -17.84
C GLN A 27 -7.03 -7.41 -16.95
N THR A 28 -7.26 -6.65 -15.87
CA THR A 28 -6.21 -6.28 -14.92
C THR A 28 -5.59 -7.52 -14.28
N LEU A 29 -6.41 -8.45 -13.79
CA LEU A 29 -5.94 -9.68 -13.16
C LEU A 29 -5.25 -10.61 -14.16
N ALA A 30 -5.80 -10.76 -15.36
CA ALA A 30 -5.22 -11.60 -16.41
C ALA A 30 -3.87 -11.05 -16.95
N GLY A 31 -3.63 -9.75 -16.79
CA GLY A 31 -2.41 -9.08 -17.23
C GLY A 31 -1.21 -9.24 -16.29
N TRP A 32 -1.39 -9.82 -15.10
CA TRP A 32 -0.30 -10.04 -14.15
C TRP A 32 0.18 -11.48 -14.17
N ASP A 33 1.45 -11.67 -14.51
CA ASP A 33 2.13 -12.94 -14.35
C ASP A 33 2.77 -13.07 -12.95
N ARG A 34 3.37 -14.24 -12.67
CA ARG A 34 3.97 -14.52 -11.36
C ARG A 34 5.15 -13.62 -11.03
N GLU A 35 5.93 -13.21 -12.02
CA GLU A 35 7.09 -12.32 -11.82
C GLU A 35 6.62 -10.91 -11.44
N THR A 36 5.63 -10.40 -12.16
CA THR A 36 4.97 -9.13 -11.87
C THR A 36 4.38 -9.13 -10.46
N LEU A 37 3.66 -10.19 -10.08
CA LEU A 37 3.06 -10.31 -8.75
C LEU A 37 4.12 -10.39 -7.64
N LEU A 38 5.25 -11.04 -7.90
CA LEU A 38 6.36 -11.10 -6.94
C LEU A 38 6.97 -9.72 -6.72
N ASP A 39 7.27 -8.97 -7.79
CA ASP A 39 7.80 -7.60 -7.66
C ASP A 39 6.81 -6.68 -6.95
N MET A 40 5.52 -6.76 -7.28
CA MET A 40 4.46 -6.02 -6.56
C MET A 40 4.43 -6.36 -5.06
N ALA A 41 4.53 -7.64 -4.69
CA ALA A 41 4.52 -8.07 -3.29
C ALA A 41 5.74 -7.57 -2.52
N GLU A 42 6.92 -7.61 -3.14
CA GLU A 42 8.14 -7.07 -2.53
C GLU A 42 8.06 -5.55 -2.34
N ARG A 43 7.51 -4.82 -3.31
CA ARG A 43 7.25 -3.37 -3.20
C ARG A 43 6.28 -3.06 -2.07
N ALA A 44 5.19 -3.83 -1.95
CA ALA A 44 4.24 -3.71 -0.86
C ALA A 44 4.93 -3.89 0.51
N ARG A 45 5.79 -4.91 0.62
CA ARG A 45 6.54 -5.19 1.84
C ARG A 45 7.50 -4.04 2.19
N ARG A 46 8.22 -3.50 1.20
CA ARG A 46 9.13 -2.35 1.39
C ARG A 46 8.41 -1.09 1.85
N ALA A 47 7.13 -0.91 1.48
CA ALA A 47 6.33 0.24 1.88
C ALA A 47 5.70 0.11 3.28
N SER A 48 5.88 -1.03 3.96
CA SER A 48 5.30 -1.29 5.28
C SER A 48 6.05 -0.55 6.40
N ILE A 49 5.32 -0.08 7.41
CA ILE A 49 5.86 0.50 8.64
C ILE A 49 5.46 -0.45 9.80
N PRO A 50 6.30 -1.43 10.16
CA PRO A 50 5.95 -2.47 11.13
C PRO A 50 5.97 -2.00 12.58
N ASP A 51 6.62 -0.87 12.88
CA ASP A 51 6.88 -0.29 14.20
C ASP A 51 6.02 0.96 14.47
N ALA A 52 4.90 1.11 13.77
CA ALA A 52 4.07 2.31 13.86
C ALA A 52 3.54 2.55 15.29
N THR A 53 3.26 1.48 16.04
CA THR A 53 2.79 1.59 17.43
C THR A 53 3.88 2.13 18.35
N GLU A 54 5.08 1.57 18.27
CA GLU A 54 6.25 1.98 19.06
C GLU A 54 6.59 3.44 18.79
N ARG A 55 6.64 3.83 17.52
CA ARG A 55 6.92 5.22 17.11
C ARG A 55 5.92 6.21 17.71
N VAL A 56 4.63 5.88 17.69
CA VAL A 56 3.61 6.74 18.30
C VAL A 56 3.78 6.82 19.82
N ALA A 57 4.09 5.70 20.47
CA ALA A 57 4.31 5.66 21.93
C ALA A 57 5.51 6.52 22.36
N GLU A 58 6.61 6.49 21.59
CA GLU A 58 7.79 7.33 21.81
C GLU A 58 7.46 8.82 21.70
N GLU A 59 6.74 9.23 20.65
CA GLU A 59 6.33 10.62 20.44
C GLU A 59 5.41 11.14 21.57
N VAL A 60 4.47 10.31 22.03
CA VAL A 60 3.59 10.66 23.17
C VAL A 60 4.41 10.83 24.45
N SER A 61 5.37 9.94 24.71
CA SER A 61 6.23 10.00 25.90
C SER A 61 7.09 11.26 25.88
N ALA A 62 7.69 11.59 24.73
CA ALA A 62 8.48 12.80 24.54
C ALA A 62 7.65 14.07 24.80
N ALA A 63 6.44 14.15 24.25
CA ALA A 63 5.55 15.30 24.45
C ALA A 63 5.05 15.45 25.90
N ALA A 64 4.97 14.35 26.66
CA ALA A 64 4.61 14.37 28.07
C ALA A 64 5.77 14.84 28.96
N LEU A 65 7.01 14.42 28.65
CA LEU A 65 8.23 14.77 29.40
C LEU A 65 8.77 16.17 29.09
N ALA A 66 8.39 16.76 27.95
CA ALA A 66 8.76 18.13 27.58
C ALA A 66 7.95 19.22 28.32
N ARG A 67 7.11 18.83 29.29
CA ARG A 67 6.25 19.72 30.08
C ARG A 67 6.79 19.98 31.48
#